data_AF-A0A0S8CYB8-F1
#
_entry.id   AF-A0A0S8CYB8-F1
#
_cell.length_a   1.000
_cell.length_b   1.000
_cell.length_c   1.000
_cell.angle_alpha   90.00
_cell.angle_beta   90.00
_cell.angle_gamma   90.00
#
_symmetry.space_group_name_H-M   'P 1'
#
loop_
_entity.id
_entity.type
_entity.pdbx_description
1 polymer ?
#
loop_
_entity_poly.entity_id
_entity_poly.type
_entity_poly.pdbx_seq_one_letter_code
_entity_poly.pdbx_strand_id
1 'polypeptide(L)'
;MKLKDNLPPFHTRFGLRLLQILLIVFALLLIKRCVAIYHDNKLTGEEIKLEYFEKGYASGMNKAMNLPDEPVPQFKNYGLKKAYRDGYRQGWDMGREKAKKVE
;
A
#
# COMPACT_ATOMS: atom_id res chain seq x y z
N MET A 1 -6.06 48.80 32.41
CA MET A 1 -5.63 47.38 32.35
C MET A 1 -6.80 46.50 32.74
N LYS A 2 -7.51 45.91 31.76
CA LYS A 2 -8.56 44.90 32.00
C LYS A 2 -8.33 43.74 31.02
N LEU A 3 -7.62 42.72 31.50
CA LEU A 3 -7.61 41.38 30.93
C LEU A 3 -8.84 40.66 31.52
N LYS A 4 -9.83 40.30 30.71
CA LYS A 4 -10.97 39.37 30.98
C LYS A 4 -11.98 39.56 29.85
N ASP A 5 -12.44 38.60 29.07
CA ASP A 5 -12.24 37.16 29.00
C ASP A 5 -12.60 36.79 27.56
N ASN A 6 -11.61 36.50 26.71
CA ASN A 6 -11.85 35.93 25.39
C ASN A 6 -12.11 34.43 25.53
N LEU A 7 -13.11 34.07 26.36
CA LEU A 7 -13.51 32.69 26.55
C LEU A 7 -14.36 32.29 25.33
N PRO A 8 -13.87 31.38 24.45
CA PRO A 8 -14.62 30.98 23.27
C PRO A 8 -15.97 30.38 23.70
N PRO A 9 -17.04 30.61 22.91
CA PRO A 9 -18.39 30.16 23.23
C PRO A 9 -18.43 28.65 23.55
N PHE A 10 -19.36 28.23 24.41
CA PHE A 10 -19.39 26.85 24.93
C PHE A 10 -19.41 25.78 23.82
N HIS A 11 -20.08 26.08 22.70
CA HIS A 11 -20.18 25.21 21.52
C HIS A 11 -18.80 24.95 20.87
N THR A 12 -17.96 25.98 20.80
CA THR A 12 -16.58 25.87 20.27
C THR A 12 -15.67 25.02 21.17
N ARG A 13 -15.90 24.99 22.49
CA ARG A 13 -15.11 24.14 23.40
C ARG A 13 -15.44 22.67 23.24
N PHE A 14 -16.72 22.36 23.03
CA PHE A 14 -17.16 20.98 22.78
C PHE A 14 -16.66 20.49 21.42
N GLY A 15 -16.77 21.33 20.38
CA GLY A 15 -16.21 21.05 19.06
C GLY A 15 -14.70 20.82 19.08
N LEU A 16 -13.95 21.63 19.82
CA LEU A 16 -12.49 21.47 19.99
C LEU A 16 -12.13 20.15 20.67
N ARG A 17 -12.82 19.78 21.76
CA ARG A 17 -12.56 18.51 22.45
C ARG A 17 -12.88 17.31 21.57
N LEU A 18 -13.97 17.37 20.82
CA LEU A 18 -14.39 16.29 19.91
C LEU A 18 -13.40 16.14 18.74
N LEU A 19 -12.94 17.26 18.17
CA LEU A 19 -11.87 17.27 17.17
C LEU A 19 -10.57 16.67 17.73
N GLN A 20 -10.20 17.00 18.97
CA GLN A 20 -9.02 16.47 19.63
C GLN A 20 -9.09 14.94 19.79
N ILE A 21 -10.24 14.42 20.20
CA ILE A 21 -10.48 12.97 20.32
C ILE A 21 -10.39 12.31 18.94
N LEU A 22 -11.03 12.88 17.92
CA LEU A 22 -10.95 12.38 16.55
C LEU A 22 -9.50 12.32 16.04
N LEU A 23 -8.72 13.38 16.26
CA LEU A 23 -7.31 13.42 15.90
C LEU A 23 -6.49 12.34 16.61
N ILE A 24 -6.74 12.10 17.91
CA ILE A 24 -6.09 11.02 18.66
C ILE A 24 -6.45 9.66 18.08
N VAL A 25 -7.72 9.42 17.76
CA VAL A 25 -8.16 8.15 17.14
C VAL A 25 -7.48 7.95 15.78
N PHE A 26 -7.43 8.98 14.93
CA PHE A 26 -6.72 8.92 13.65
C PHE A 26 -5.22 8.65 13.84
N ALA A 27 -4.58 9.30 14.81
CA ALA A 27 -3.18 9.06 15.12
C ALA A 27 -2.91 7.60 15.54
N LEU A 28 -3.77 7.03 16.40
CA LEU A 28 -3.66 5.62 16.81
C LEU A 28 -3.85 4.65 15.64
N LEU A 29 -4.80 4.94 14.74
CA LEU A 29 -5.01 4.13 13.52
C LEU A 29 -3.80 4.18 12.59
N LEU A 30 -3.19 5.35 12.41
CA LEU A 30 -1.96 5.51 11.63
C LEU A 30 -0.81 4.75 12.26
N ILE A 31 -0.60 4.87 13.58
CA ILE A 31 0.45 4.13 14.29
C ILE A 31 0.25 2.62 14.12
N LYS A 32 -0.97 2.10 14.32
CA LYS A 32 -1.28 0.68 14.14
C LYS A 32 -0.93 0.20 12.73
N ARG A 33 -1.23 1.01 11.71
CA ARG A 33 -0.91 0.70 10.31
C ARG A 33 0.60 0.73 10.04
N CYS A 34 1.31 1.71 10.60
CA CYS A 34 2.77 1.79 10.49
C CYS A 34 3.47 0.61 11.16
N VAL A 35 3.02 0.21 12.35
CA VAL A 35 3.55 -0.96 13.07
C VAL A 35 3.26 -2.25 12.30
N ALA A 36 2.06 -2.42 11.76
CA ALA A 36 1.73 -3.57 10.92
C ALA A 36 2.66 -3.66 9.72
N ILE A 37 2.85 -2.57 8.97
CA ILE A 37 3.76 -2.50 7.81
C ILE A 37 5.22 -2.77 8.22
N TYR A 38 5.66 -2.25 9.36
CA TYR A 38 7.01 -2.47 9.86
C TYR A 38 7.25 -3.93 10.23
N HIS A 39 6.31 -4.54 10.96
CA HIS A 39 6.39 -5.96 11.36
C HIS A 39 6.34 -6.86 10.14
N ASP A 40 5.45 -6.55 9.20
CA ASP A 40 5.33 -7.19 7.90
C ASP A 40 6.64 -7.09 7.11
N ASN A 41 7.25 -5.91 6.98
CA ASN A 41 8.53 -5.75 6.28
C ASN A 41 9.70 -6.44 6.97
N LYS A 42 9.70 -6.49 8.32
CA LYS A 42 10.75 -7.16 9.09
C LYS A 42 10.68 -8.69 8.97
N LEU A 43 9.47 -9.24 8.91
CA LEU A 43 9.25 -10.69 8.75
C LEU A 43 9.38 -11.16 7.29
N THR A 44 9.15 -10.27 6.32
CA THR A 44 9.23 -10.62 4.91
C THR A 44 10.68 -10.51 4.44
N GLY A 45 11.41 -11.62 4.47
CA GLY A 45 12.76 -11.70 3.91
C GLY A 45 12.79 -11.26 2.44
N GLU A 46 13.91 -10.70 2.00
CA GLU A 46 14.08 -10.22 0.62
C GLU A 46 13.84 -11.31 -0.42
N GLU A 47 14.20 -12.57 -0.09
CA GLU A 47 13.95 -13.74 -0.94
C GLU A 47 12.47 -13.94 -1.26
N ILE A 48 11.58 -13.78 -0.28
CA ILE A 48 10.13 -13.93 -0.49
C ILE A 48 9.60 -12.78 -1.36
N LYS A 49 10.14 -11.56 -1.21
CA LYS A 49 9.77 -10.44 -2.09
C LYS A 49 10.20 -10.70 -3.53
N LEU A 50 11.39 -11.25 -3.72
CA LEU A 50 11.92 -11.62 -5.04
C LEU A 50 11.04 -12.70 -5.69
N GLU A 51 10.65 -13.74 -4.95
CA GLU A 51 9.77 -14.81 -5.44
C GLU A 51 8.42 -14.26 -5.93
N TYR A 52 7.81 -13.34 -5.16
CA TYR A 52 6.55 -12.71 -5.57
C TYR A 52 6.73 -11.76 -6.76
N PHE A 53 7.88 -11.08 -6.85
CA PHE A 53 8.22 -10.27 -8.00
C PHE A 53 8.35 -11.12 -9.28
N GLU A 54 9.06 -12.25 -9.22
CA GLU A 54 9.22 -13.18 -10.34
C GLU A 54 7.88 -13.77 -10.79
N LYS A 55 7.02 -14.18 -9.85
CA LYS A 55 5.64 -14.62 -10.16
C LYS A 55 4.82 -13.52 -10.85
N GLY A 56 4.97 -12.28 -10.37
CA GLY A 56 4.36 -11.12 -11.00
C GLY A 56 4.84 -10.96 -12.44
N TYR A 57 6.16 -10.96 -12.63
CA TYR A 57 6.81 -10.81 -13.93
C TYR A 57 6.36 -11.88 -14.93
N ALA A 58 6.36 -13.16 -14.53
CA ALA A 58 5.90 -14.25 -15.37
C ALA A 58 4.43 -14.09 -15.80
N SER A 59 3.53 -13.74 -14.87
CA SER A 59 2.12 -13.49 -15.20
C SER A 59 1.95 -12.28 -16.14
N GLY A 60 2.65 -11.18 -15.89
CA GLY A 60 2.61 -10.01 -16.77
C GLY A 60 3.07 -10.32 -18.19
N MET A 61 4.11 -11.14 -18.31
CA MET A 61 4.68 -11.56 -19.59
C MET A 61 3.77 -12.54 -20.34
N ASN A 62 3.18 -13.51 -19.65
CA ASN A 62 2.20 -14.44 -20.23
C ASN A 62 0.99 -13.68 -20.80
N LYS A 63 0.47 -12.73 -20.02
CA LYS A 63 -0.65 -11.90 -20.46
C LYS A 63 -0.31 -11.00 -21.64
N ALA A 64 0.90 -10.45 -21.71
CA ALA A 64 1.35 -9.70 -22.89
C ALA A 64 1.41 -10.57 -24.16
N MET A 65 1.70 -11.86 -24.01
CA MET A 65 1.81 -12.83 -25.10
C MET A 65 0.51 -13.59 -25.39
N ASN A 66 -0.61 -13.21 -24.76
CA ASN A 66 -1.90 -13.93 -24.83
C ASN A 66 -1.80 -15.42 -24.42
N LEU A 67 -0.86 -15.75 -23.53
CA LEU A 67 -0.75 -17.08 -22.92
C LEU A 67 -1.71 -17.18 -21.72
N PRO A 68 -2.15 -18.40 -21.35
CA PRO A 68 -3.01 -18.60 -20.19
C PRO A 68 -2.37 -18.05 -18.91
N ASP A 69 -3.13 -17.25 -18.18
CA ASP A 69 -2.71 -16.65 -16.91
C ASP A 69 -2.71 -17.70 -15.79
N GLU A 70 -1.66 -17.69 -14.96
CA GLU A 70 -1.65 -18.44 -13.71
C GLU A 70 -2.55 -17.77 -12.65
N PRO A 71 -3.12 -18.55 -11.71
CA PRO A 71 -3.97 -17.99 -10.66
C PRO A 71 -3.20 -16.99 -9.79
N VAL A 72 -3.78 -15.80 -9.61
CA VAL A 72 -3.19 -14.72 -8.80
C VAL A 72 -2.99 -15.21 -7.36
N PRO A 73 -1.76 -15.13 -6.79
CA PRO A 73 -1.50 -15.60 -5.44
C PRO A 73 -2.26 -14.77 -4.39
N GLN A 74 -2.71 -15.41 -3.31
CA GLN A 74 -3.30 -14.69 -2.17
C GLN A 74 -2.20 -13.97 -1.38
N PHE A 75 -2.31 -12.64 -1.29
CA PHE A 75 -1.30 -11.81 -0.63
C PHE A 75 -1.60 -11.69 0.87
N LYS A 76 -0.70 -12.21 1.71
CA LYS A 76 -0.76 -12.02 3.17
C LYS A 76 -0.35 -10.62 3.62
N ASN A 77 0.49 -9.94 2.83
CA ASN A 77 1.11 -8.67 3.17
C ASN A 77 1.07 -7.71 1.97
N TYR A 78 0.87 -6.42 2.24
CA TYR A 78 0.94 -5.34 1.25
C TYR A 78 2.29 -5.27 0.53
N GLY A 79 3.40 -5.54 1.22
CA GLY A 79 4.74 -5.57 0.63
C GLY A 79 4.88 -6.61 -0.49
N LEU A 80 4.31 -7.80 -0.28
CA LEU A 80 4.29 -8.88 -1.28
C LEU A 80 3.38 -8.53 -2.46
N LYS A 81 2.21 -7.94 -2.17
CA LYS A 81 1.30 -7.44 -3.21
C LYS A 81 1.98 -6.38 -4.08
N LYS A 82 2.76 -5.48 -3.46
CA LYS A 82 3.51 -4.45 -4.18
C LYS A 82 4.59 -5.09 -5.06
N ALA A 83 5.40 -5.99 -4.51
CA ALA A 83 6.45 -6.70 -5.27
C ALA A 83 5.88 -7.44 -6.50
N TYR A 84 4.78 -8.18 -6.32
CA TYR A 84 4.09 -8.84 -7.43
C TYR A 84 3.60 -7.85 -8.48
N ARG A 85 2.99 -6.73 -8.07
CA ARG A 85 2.49 -5.71 -9.01
C ARG A 85 3.60 -5.03 -9.79
N ASP A 86 4.73 -4.76 -9.15
CA ASP A 86 5.90 -4.17 -9.78
C ASP A 86 6.50 -5.14 -10.81
N GLY A 87 6.61 -6.43 -10.46
CA GLY A 87 7.04 -7.49 -11.38
C GLY A 87 6.09 -7.64 -12.58
N TYR A 88 4.79 -7.70 -12.32
CA TYR A 88 3.75 -7.80 -13.37
C TYR A 88 3.84 -6.66 -14.38
N ARG A 89 4.05 -5.42 -13.92
CA ARG A 89 4.17 -4.28 -14.82
C ARG A 89 5.39 -4.43 -15.74
N GLN A 90 6.54 -4.79 -15.17
CA GLN A 90 7.77 -4.99 -15.95
C GLN A 90 7.65 -6.14 -16.95
N GLY A 91 7.05 -7.26 -16.54
CA GLY A 91 6.82 -8.41 -17.41
C GLY A 91 5.87 -8.09 -18.56
N TRP A 92 4.84 -7.29 -18.29
CA TRP A 92 3.89 -6.85 -19.32
C TRP A 92 4.52 -5.89 -20.34
N ASP A 93 5.30 -4.92 -19.86
CA ASP A 93 6.01 -3.97 -20.72
C ASP A 93 7.01 -4.70 -21.64
N MET A 94 7.83 -5.61 -21.08
CA MET A 94 8.76 -6.41 -21.88
C MET A 94 8.07 -7.39 -22.82
N GLY A 95 6.97 -8.02 -22.39
CA GLY A 95 6.22 -8.94 -23.24
C GLY A 95 5.62 -8.22 -24.46
N ARG A 96 5.15 -6.98 -24.29
CA ARG A 96 4.66 -6.15 -25.40
C ARG A 96 5.78 -5.75 -26.36
N GLU A 97 6.95 -5.38 -25.83
CA GLU A 97 8.12 -5.10 -26.68
C GLU A 97 8.56 -6.32 -27.48
N LYS A 98 8.55 -7.52 -26.86
CA LYS A 98 8.86 -8.77 -27.57
C LYS A 98 7.82 -9.09 -28.64
N ALA A 99 6.54 -8.95 -28.35
CA ALA A 99 5.48 -9.16 -29.33
C ALA A 99 5.64 -8.22 -30.54
N LYS A 100 6.00 -6.95 -30.31
CA LYS A 100 6.24 -5.95 -31.36
C LYS A 100 7.48 -6.23 -32.23
N LYS A 101 8.46 -6.99 -31.73
CA LYS A 101 9.67 -7.37 -32.49
C LYS A 101 9.48 -8.63 -33.33
N VAL A 102 8.38 -9.37 -33.13
CA VAL A 102 8.09 -10.63 -33.83
C VAL A 102 7.14 -10.42 -35.01
N GLU A 103 6.38 -9.32 -35.04
CA GLU A 103 5.74 -8.78 -36.26
C GLU A 103 6.76 -8.17 -37.23
#